data_AF-A0A8S3BM57-F1
#
_entry.id   AF-A0A8S3BM57-F1
#
_cell.length_a   1.000
_cell.length_b   1.000
_cell.length_c   1.000
_cell.angle_alpha   90.00
_cell.angle_beta   90.00
_cell.angle_gamma   90.00
#
_symmetry.space_group_name_H-M   'P 1'
#
loop_
_entity.id
_entity.type
_entity.pdbx_description
1 polymer ?
#
loop_
_entity_poly.entity_id
_entity_poly.type
_entity_poly.pdbx_seq_one_letter_code
_entity_poly.pdbx_strand_id
1 'polypeptide(L)' 'TSTNAKWNETSLPESIRTLDEYKAIYALSVEDPNRFWKMAAERLDWYRFPTKIKNTEFDYRTTRGVDIKWYQDGVLNACY' A
#
# COMPACT_ATOMS: atom_id res chain seq x y z
N THR A 1 4.38 30.41 8.51
CA THR A 1 3.39 29.89 7.54
C THR A 1 3.75 28.46 7.24
N SER A 2 2.75 27.62 6.98
CA SER A 2 2.82 26.17 6.70
C SER A 2 2.62 25.28 7.93
N THR A 3 1.36 24.88 8.02
CA THR A 3 0.66 24.14 9.07
C THR A 3 1.14 22.69 9.10
N ASN A 4 1.45 22.21 10.31
CA ASN A 4 1.76 20.82 10.64
C ASN A 4 0.76 19.84 9.99
N ALA A 5 1.23 18.99 9.08
CA ALA A 5 0.50 17.80 8.66
C ALA A 5 0.48 16.83 9.83
N LYS A 6 -0.55 16.95 10.69
CA LYS A 6 -0.95 15.86 11.57
C LYS A 6 -1.41 14.72 10.67
N TRP A 7 -0.53 13.74 10.47
CA TRP A 7 -0.87 12.47 9.87
C TRP A 7 -2.09 11.90 10.60
N ASN A 8 -3.17 11.67 9.88
CA ASN A 8 -4.21 10.78 10.38
C ASN A 8 -3.65 9.37 10.19
N GLU A 9 -3.46 8.60 11.27
CA GLU A 9 -2.81 7.27 11.26
C GLU A 9 -3.51 6.23 10.37
N THR A 10 -4.62 6.62 9.75
CA THR A 10 -5.55 5.81 8.97
C THR A 10 -5.39 5.97 7.46
N SER A 11 -4.84 7.07 6.92
CA SER A 11 -4.79 7.29 5.47
C SER A 11 -3.51 7.98 4.96
N LEU A 12 -3.15 7.71 3.70
CA LEU A 12 -1.99 8.34 3.04
C LEU A 12 -2.31 9.79 2.65
N PRO A 13 -1.30 10.68 2.60
CA PRO A 13 -1.50 12.07 2.26
C PRO A 13 -1.93 12.21 0.79
N GLU A 14 -2.72 13.25 0.50
CA GLU A 14 -3.16 13.59 -0.86
C GLU A 14 -2.01 14.09 -1.74
N SER A 15 -1.04 14.78 -1.15
CA SER A 15 0.13 15.30 -1.86
C SER A 15 1.37 15.27 -0.97
N ILE A 16 2.53 15.03 -1.59
CA ILE A 16 3.84 15.09 -0.94
C ILE A 16 4.51 16.39 -1.41
N ARG A 17 4.84 17.26 -0.47
CA ARG A 17 5.30 18.63 -0.75
C ARG A 17 6.75 18.87 -0.37
N THR A 18 7.34 17.98 0.43
CA THR A 18 8.73 18.09 0.88
C THR A 18 9.48 16.78 0.72
N LEU A 19 10.81 16.89 0.67
CA LEU A 19 11.69 15.72 0.63
C LEU A 19 11.58 14.86 1.90
N ASP A 20 11.36 15.49 3.05
CA ASP A 20 11.28 14.78 4.32
C ASP A 20 9.96 13.99 4.43
N GLU A 21 8.85 14.56 3.95
CA GLU A 21 7.59 13.83 3.79
C GLU A 21 7.76 12.62 2.88
N TYR A 22 8.42 12.79 1.72
CA TYR A 22 8.71 11.69 0.80
C TYR A 22 9.50 10.58 1.49
N LYS A 23 10.60 10.92 2.19
CA LYS A 23 11.45 9.95 2.88
C LYS A 23 10.69 9.16 3.93
N ALA A 24 9.84 9.84 4.73
CA ALA A 24 9.04 9.19 5.76
C ALA A 24 8.03 8.19 5.16
N ILE A 25 7.32 8.60 4.10
CA ILE A 25 6.35 7.74 3.41
C ILE A 25 7.06 6.55 2.73
N TYR A 26 8.21 6.79 2.10
CA TYR A 26 9.00 5.75 1.47
C TYR A 26 9.48 4.71 2.49
N ALA A 27 10.03 5.16 3.63
CA ALA A 27 10.46 4.27 4.70
C ALA A 27 9.31 3.36 5.15
N LEU A 28 8.11 3.93 5.37
CA LEU A 28 6.91 3.16 5.73
C LEU A 28 6.55 2.11 4.67
N SER A 29 6.67 2.43 3.38
CA SER A 29 6.36 1.49 2.28
C SER A 29 7.27 0.25 2.25
N VAL A 30 8.48 0.36 2.80
CA VAL A 30 9.50 -0.69 2.81
C VAL A 30 9.47 -1.46 4.13
N GLU A 31 9.37 -0.75 5.25
CA GLU A 31 9.38 -1.34 6.60
C GLU A 31 8.08 -2.07 6.92
N ASP A 32 6.93 -1.51 6.56
CA ASP A 32 5.61 -2.13 6.73
C ASP A 32 4.79 -2.04 5.43
N PRO A 33 5.13 -2.88 4.43
CA PRO A 33 4.47 -2.84 3.14
C PRO A 33 2.99 -3.21 3.26
N ASN A 34 2.59 -4.09 4.19
CA ASN A 34 1.19 -4.47 4.32
C ASN A 34 0.35 -3.30 4.82
N ARG A 35 0.81 -2.56 5.84
CA ARG A 35 0.10 -1.37 6.32
C ARG A 35 0.06 -0.28 5.26
N PHE A 36 1.19 0.04 4.66
CA PHE A 36 1.29 1.09 3.65
C PHE A 36 0.36 0.83 2.45
N TRP A 37 0.46 -0.37 1.85
CA TRP A 37 -0.33 -0.71 0.67
C TRP A 37 -1.80 -0.93 1.00
N LYS A 38 -2.16 -1.28 2.24
CA LYS A 38 -3.57 -1.26 2.69
C LYS A 38 -4.16 0.14 2.65
N MET A 39 -3.44 1.14 3.18
CA MET A 39 -3.89 2.54 3.13
C MET A 39 -3.94 3.05 1.68
N ALA A 40 -3.02 2.60 0.82
CA ALA A 40 -3.05 2.93 -0.60
C ALA A 40 -4.27 2.33 -1.32
N ALA A 41 -4.72 1.14 -0.93
CA ALA A 41 -5.86 0.46 -1.53
C ALA A 41 -7.19 1.20 -1.30
N GLU A 42 -7.30 2.01 -0.24
CA GLU A 42 -8.49 2.82 0.05
C GLU A 42 -8.78 3.88 -1.02
N ARG A 43 -7.84 4.15 -1.94
CA ARG A 43 -8.02 5.08 -3.06
C ARG A 43 -8.82 4.50 -4.23
N LEU A 44 -9.08 3.20 -4.22
CA LEU A 44 -9.82 2.51 -5.29
C LEU A 44 -11.20 2.10 -4.78
N ASP A 45 -12.16 2.05 -5.69
CA ASP A 45 -13.48 1.52 -5.40
C ASP A 45 -13.47 -0.01 -5.48
N TRP A 46 -13.76 -0.65 -4.34
CA TRP A 46 -13.81 -2.09 -4.23
C TRP A 46 -15.24 -2.57 -4.01
N TYR A 47 -15.66 -3.60 -4.74
CA TYR A 47 -16.84 -4.38 -4.38
C TYR A 47 -16.58 -5.24 -3.13
N ARG A 48 -15.35 -5.75 -3.00
CA ARG A 48 -14.86 -6.45 -1.82
C ARG A 48 -13.46 -5.98 -1.51
N PHE A 49 -13.29 -5.32 -0.36
CA PHE A 49 -11.99 -4.83 0.08
C PHE A 49 -11.05 -6.01 0.39
N PRO A 50 -9.79 -6.00 -0.08
CA PRO A 50 -8.85 -7.10 0.11
C PRO A 50 -8.42 -7.23 1.57
N THR A 51 -8.29 -8.46 2.07
CA THR A 51 -7.68 -8.75 3.39
C THR A 51 -6.22 -9.16 3.27
N LYS A 52 -5.81 -9.67 2.10
CA LYS A 52 -4.43 -10.08 1.81
C LYS A 52 -3.77 -9.09 0.87
N ILE A 53 -3.02 -8.15 1.46
CA ILE A 53 -2.41 -7.02 0.75
C ILE A 53 -1.22 -7.46 -0.10
N LYS A 54 -0.17 -8.01 0.54
CA LYS A 54 1.04 -8.49 -0.14
C LYS A 54 1.29 -9.95 0.20
N ASN A 55 1.38 -10.81 -0.82
CA ASN A 55 1.81 -12.19 -0.70
C ASN A 55 2.73 -12.52 -1.88
N THR A 56 4.03 -12.25 -1.69
CA THR A 56 5.02 -12.35 -2.77
C THR A 56 6.18 -13.24 -2.35
N GLU A 57 6.50 -14.21 -3.19
CA GLU A 57 7.71 -15.03 -3.14
C GLU A 57 8.47 -14.80 -4.45
N PHE A 58 9.77 -14.51 -4.32
CA PHE A 58 10.65 -14.22 -5.45
C PHE A 58 11.75 -15.26 -5.61
N ASP A 59 11.99 -16.09 -4.59
CA ASP A 59 12.99 -17.13 -4.67
C ASP A 59 12.42 -18.37 -5.37
N TYR A 60 12.90 -18.59 -6.59
CA TYR A 60 12.56 -19.73 -7.43
C TYR A 60 12.95 -21.08 -6.82
N ARG A 61 13.79 -21.10 -5.78
CA ARG A 61 14.25 -22.31 -5.08
C ARG A 61 13.31 -22.74 -3.96
N THR A 62 12.34 -21.90 -3.56
CA THR A 62 11.34 -22.30 -2.57
C THR A 62 10.38 -23.33 -3.16
N THR A 63 9.71 -24.10 -2.31
CA THR A 63 8.66 -25.04 -2.73
C THR A 63 7.46 -24.37 -3.41
N ARG A 64 7.30 -23.06 -3.22
CA ARG A 64 6.28 -22.24 -3.90
C ARG A 64 6.73 -21.72 -5.26
N GLY A 65 8.04 -21.66 -5.52
CA GLY A 65 8.61 -20.97 -6.67
C GLY A 65 8.32 -19.47 -6.66
N VAL A 66 8.51 -18.80 -7.81
CA VAL A 66 8.15 -17.39 -7.97
C VAL A 66 6.62 -17.25 -7.99
N ASP A 67 6.04 -16.55 -7.00
CA ASP A 67 4.59 -16.38 -6.83
C ASP A 67 4.30 -14.97 -6.28
N ILE A 68 3.75 -14.09 -7.12
CA ILE A 68 3.54 -12.68 -6.79
C ILE A 68 2.06 -12.37 -6.80
N LYS A 69 1.48 -12.13 -5.62
CA LYS A 69 0.06 -11.84 -5.45
C LYS A 69 -0.15 -10.58 -4.62
N TRP A 70 -0.93 -9.64 -5.16
CA TRP A 70 -1.33 -8.41 -4.50
C TRP A 70 -2.84 -8.33 -4.44
N TYR A 71 -3.38 -7.93 -3.29
CA TYR A 71 -4.83 -7.77 -3.06
C TYR A 71 -5.63 -9.00 -3.49
N GLN A 72 -5.08 -10.19 -3.31
CA GLN A 72 -5.47 -11.41 -4.04
C GLN A 72 -6.91 -11.89 -3.81
N ASP A 73 -7.55 -11.39 -2.75
CA ASP A 73 -8.92 -11.68 -2.39
C ASP A 73 -9.87 -10.49 -2.60
N GLY A 74 -9.35 -9.34 -3.05
CA GLY A 74 -10.13 -8.16 -3.40
C GLY A 74 -10.85 -8.30 -4.74
N VAL A 75 -11.95 -7.56 -4.90
CA VAL A 75 -12.71 -7.49 -6.16
C VAL A 75 -13.03 -6.03 -6.46
N LEU A 76 -12.67 -5.57 -7.66
CA LEU A 76 -12.95 -4.23 -8.17
C LEU A 76 -13.27 -4.30 -9.66
N ASN A 77 -13.73 -3.18 -10.22
CA ASN A 77 -13.82 -2.97 -11.66
C ASN A 77 -13.02 -1.73 -12.03
N ALA A 78 -12.11 -1.85 -12.99
CA ALA A 78 -11.23 -0.76 -13.42
C ALA A 78 -11.96 0.33 -14.24
N CYS A 79 -13.09 0.01 -14.85
CA CYS A 79 -13.87 0.91 -15.70
C CYS A 79 -15.13 1.46 -14.99
N TYR A 80 -15.21 1.31 -13.67
CA TYR A 80 -16.31 1.85 -12.87
C TYR A 80 -16.29 3.38 -12.87
#